data_AF-A0A6B1ERY2-F1
#
_entry.id   AF-A0A6B1ERY2-F1
#
_cell.length_a   1.000
_cell.length_b   1.000
_cell.length_c   1.000
_cell.angle_alpha   90.00
_cell.angle_beta   90.00
_cell.angle_gamma   90.00
#
_symmetry.space_group_name_H-M   'P 1'
#
loop_
_entity.id
_entity.type
_entity.pdbx_description
1 polymer ?
#
loop_
_entity_poly.entity_id
_entity_poly.type
_entity_poly.pdbx_seq_one_letter_code
_entity_poly.pdbx_strand_id
1 'polypeptide(L)'
;MVRNILSNRLFIGLLILVICAVAGIYLLQMQPPDEPIIIYKPVEVEQPVVPKPPPGETAESGHWHGDEWHDEPHETHAPPAAPAVSGSVPPGAVTTPDFPPVDANDDPVAAAYKRLDYISKNPYAWGGVHSERATELIAELMPARLAADHSEGDERILLISELTQQNDPRAAEALIALMIDGGVGAVFMEDALEAIGPPAVPYILPYLEKGVAEGGYIGPAVFYSLGRIGVLFRDDLGGIVDHIIIPKLAVIAADEDAEFYKYPAQRRANEVLTQLGR
;
A
#
# COMPACT_ATOMS: atom_id res chain seq x y z
N MET A 1 -46.63 -34.08 -48.24
CA MET A 1 -46.47 -33.10 -47.15
C MET A 1 -45.19 -33.32 -46.32
N VAL A 2 -44.84 -34.56 -45.95
CA VAL A 2 -43.64 -34.88 -45.15
C VAL A 2 -42.31 -34.48 -45.81
N ARG A 3 -42.21 -34.53 -47.14
CA ARG A 3 -40.98 -34.21 -47.90
C ARG A 3 -40.56 -32.73 -47.85
N ASN A 4 -41.51 -31.80 -47.68
CA ASN A 4 -41.21 -30.36 -47.59
C ASN A 4 -40.81 -29.92 -46.18
N ILE A 5 -41.18 -30.68 -45.15
CA ILE A 5 -40.84 -30.37 -43.75
C ILE A 5 -39.40 -30.79 -43.46
N LEU A 6 -38.95 -31.94 -44.00
CA LEU A 6 -37.55 -32.37 -43.90
C LEU A 6 -36.61 -31.49 -44.71
N SER A 7 -36.99 -31.01 -45.91
CA SER A 7 -36.13 -30.13 -46.71
C SER A 7 -35.88 -28.78 -46.02
N ASN A 8 -36.91 -28.18 -45.40
CA ASN A 8 -36.77 -26.87 -44.78
C ASN A 8 -35.96 -26.92 -43.48
N ARG A 9 -36.06 -27.99 -42.69
CA ARG A 9 -35.27 -28.16 -41.47
C ARG A 9 -33.79 -28.42 -41.76
N LEU A 10 -33.50 -29.22 -42.79
CA LEU A 10 -32.12 -29.42 -43.28
C LEU A 10 -31.53 -28.12 -43.83
N PHE A 11 -32.34 -27.35 -44.57
CA PHE A 11 -31.88 -26.08 -45.14
C PHE A 11 -31.58 -25.03 -44.06
N ILE A 12 -32.43 -24.91 -43.03
CA ILE A 12 -32.19 -24.00 -41.90
C ILE A 12 -30.92 -24.41 -41.13
N GLY A 13 -30.74 -25.71 -40.87
CA GLY A 13 -29.52 -26.20 -40.20
C GLY A 13 -28.25 -25.90 -41.00
N LEU A 14 -28.29 -26.12 -42.32
CA LEU A 14 -27.17 -25.81 -43.22
C LEU A 14 -26.87 -24.31 -43.23
N LEU A 15 -27.90 -23.46 -43.26
CA LEU A 15 -27.76 -22.00 -43.27
C LEU A 15 -27.06 -21.49 -41.99
N ILE A 16 -27.48 -21.99 -40.82
CA ILE A 16 -26.85 -21.61 -39.54
C ILE A 16 -25.39 -22.05 -39.51
N LEU A 17 -25.07 -23.25 -39.99
CA LEU A 17 -23.70 -23.74 -40.04
C LEU A 17 -22.81 -22.86 -40.93
N VAL A 18 -23.32 -22.43 -42.09
CA VAL A 18 -22.61 -21.50 -42.98
C VAL A 18 -22.38 -20.14 -42.31
N ILE A 19 -23.38 -19.59 -41.61
CA ILE A 19 -23.24 -18.33 -40.87
C ILE A 19 -22.18 -18.45 -39.79
N CYS A 20 -22.20 -19.53 -39.00
CA CYS A 20 -21.19 -19.77 -37.96
C CYS A 20 -19.78 -19.94 -38.55
N ALA A 21 -19.64 -20.62 -39.69
CA ALA A 21 -18.35 -20.77 -40.36
C ALA A 21 -17.80 -19.42 -40.88
N VAL A 22 -18.66 -18.60 -41.50
CA VAL A 22 -18.26 -17.28 -42.00
C VAL A 22 -17.92 -16.33 -40.84
N ALA A 23 -18.74 -16.30 -39.78
CA ALA A 23 -18.47 -15.50 -38.60
C ALA A 23 -17.20 -15.95 -37.87
N GLY A 24 -16.96 -17.27 -37.76
CA GLY A 24 -15.74 -17.82 -37.18
C GLY A 24 -14.49 -17.45 -37.96
N ILE A 25 -14.52 -17.53 -39.30
CA ILE A 25 -13.41 -17.10 -40.16
C ILE A 25 -13.18 -15.58 -40.03
N TYR A 26 -14.24 -14.79 -39.99
CA TYR A 26 -14.14 -13.33 -39.81
C TYR A 26 -13.50 -12.96 -38.47
N LEU A 27 -13.88 -13.65 -37.38
CA LEU A 27 -13.28 -13.45 -36.06
C LEU A 27 -11.82 -13.88 -35.99
N LEU A 28 -11.45 -14.95 -36.71
CA LEU A 28 -10.04 -15.38 -36.82
C LEU A 28 -9.20 -14.36 -37.61
N GLN A 29 -9.78 -13.70 -38.61
CA GLN A 29 -9.09 -12.63 -39.37
C GLN A 29 -8.99 -11.30 -38.61
N MET A 30 -9.80 -11.11 -37.56
CA MET A 30 -9.76 -9.96 -36.66
C MET A 30 -8.76 -10.11 -35.51
N GLN A 31 -8.03 -11.23 -35.43
CA GLN A 31 -6.93 -11.30 -34.49
C GLN A 31 -5.90 -10.24 -34.89
N PRO A 32 -5.50 -9.34 -33.96
CA PRO A 32 -4.45 -8.38 -34.25
C PRO A 32 -3.22 -9.16 -34.73
N PRO A 33 -2.49 -8.65 -35.73
CA PRO A 33 -1.27 -9.31 -36.19
C PRO A 33 -0.39 -9.59 -34.97
N ASP A 34 0.12 -10.82 -34.86
CA ASP A 34 1.09 -11.17 -33.81
C ASP A 34 2.12 -10.04 -33.73
N GLU A 35 2.24 -9.44 -32.54
CA GLU A 35 3.16 -8.33 -32.34
C GLU A 35 4.51 -8.73 -32.93
N PRO A 36 5.13 -7.87 -33.76
CA PRO A 36 6.34 -8.25 -34.46
C PRO A 36 7.33 -8.74 -33.42
N ILE A 37 7.78 -10.00 -33.55
CA ILE A 37 8.79 -10.58 -32.68
C ILE A 37 9.97 -9.62 -32.73
N ILE A 38 10.12 -8.80 -31.69
CA ILE A 38 11.25 -7.91 -31.54
C ILE A 38 12.43 -8.83 -31.23
N ILE A 39 13.08 -9.32 -32.28
CA ILE A 39 14.38 -9.96 -32.17
C ILE A 39 15.31 -8.81 -31.81
N TYR A 40 15.47 -8.58 -30.50
CA TYR A 40 16.58 -7.80 -29.99
C TYR A 40 17.82 -8.54 -30.47
N LYS A 41 18.44 -8.03 -31.55
CA LYS A 41 19.88 -8.25 -31.71
C LYS A 41 20.47 -7.93 -30.34
N PRO A 42 21.31 -8.79 -29.75
CA PRO A 42 22.08 -8.39 -28.59
C PRO A 42 22.81 -7.12 -29.04
N VAL A 43 22.28 -5.97 -28.61
CA VAL A 43 23.03 -4.75 -28.58
C VAL A 43 24.19 -5.15 -27.69
N GLU A 44 25.39 -5.11 -28.24
CA GLU A 44 26.58 -5.01 -27.41
C GLU A 44 26.32 -3.77 -26.57
N VAL A 45 25.75 -3.99 -25.39
CA VAL A 45 25.59 -2.95 -24.40
C VAL A 45 27.03 -2.63 -24.10
N GLU A 46 27.53 -1.55 -24.69
CA GLU A 46 28.70 -0.89 -24.13
C GLU A 46 28.36 -0.78 -22.66
N GLN A 47 29.05 -1.57 -21.83
CA GLN A 47 28.86 -1.51 -20.39
C GLN A 47 28.92 -0.03 -20.07
N PRO A 48 27.89 0.55 -19.42
CA PRO A 48 27.93 1.96 -19.07
C PRO A 48 29.28 2.15 -18.39
N VAL A 49 30.10 3.01 -18.98
CA VAL A 49 31.45 3.28 -18.47
C VAL A 49 31.21 3.88 -17.11
N VAL A 50 31.26 3.04 -16.06
CA VAL A 50 31.11 3.51 -14.69
C VAL A 50 32.19 4.55 -14.53
N PRO A 51 31.82 5.83 -14.31
CA PRO A 51 32.79 6.88 -14.24
C PRO A 51 33.80 6.52 -13.15
N LYS A 52 35.08 6.65 -13.46
CA LYS A 52 36.13 6.30 -12.48
C LYS A 52 36.00 7.27 -11.30
N PRO A 53 36.20 6.81 -10.07
CA PRO A 53 36.26 7.68 -8.91
C PRO A 53 37.25 8.84 -9.16
N PRO A 54 37.05 10.00 -8.51
CA PRO A 54 38.04 11.07 -8.48
C PRO A 54 39.44 10.54 -8.11
N PRO A 55 40.53 11.14 -8.62
CA PRO A 55 41.89 10.68 -8.34
C PRO A 55 42.20 10.68 -6.83
N GLY A 56 42.40 9.50 -6.26
CA GLY A 56 42.64 9.30 -4.82
C GLY A 56 41.51 8.54 -4.12
N GLU A 57 40.35 8.43 -4.75
CA GLU A 57 39.18 7.73 -4.23
C GLU A 57 39.05 6.30 -4.77
N THR A 58 38.37 5.45 -4.02
CA THR A 58 38.10 4.05 -4.37
C THR A 58 36.62 3.74 -4.24
N ALA A 59 36.15 2.67 -4.87
CA ALA A 59 34.77 2.19 -4.67
C ALA A 59 34.47 1.78 -3.21
N GLU A 60 35.50 1.70 -2.35
CA GLU A 60 35.37 1.46 -0.92
C GLU A 60 35.27 2.76 -0.10
N SER A 61 35.74 3.90 -0.63
CA SER A 61 35.65 5.20 0.03
C SER A 61 34.40 6.00 -0.38
N GLY A 62 33.77 5.67 -1.52
CA GLY A 62 32.60 6.40 -2.00
C GLY A 62 31.70 5.60 -2.95
N HIS A 63 30.58 6.22 -3.34
CA HIS A 63 29.66 5.64 -4.32
C HIS A 63 29.08 6.71 -5.25
N TRP A 64 28.65 6.27 -6.44
CA TRP A 64 27.96 7.12 -7.42
C TRP A 64 26.47 7.17 -7.11
N HIS A 65 25.89 8.36 -7.12
CA HIS A 65 24.45 8.59 -7.15
C HIS A 65 24.12 9.38 -8.42
N GLY A 66 23.74 8.67 -9.49
CA GLY A 66 23.61 9.26 -10.82
C GLY A 66 24.98 9.64 -11.40
N ASP A 67 25.17 10.93 -11.70
CA ASP A 67 26.41 11.50 -12.27
C ASP A 67 27.29 12.19 -11.20
N GLU A 68 26.94 12.08 -9.91
CA GLU A 68 27.66 12.70 -8.80
C GLU A 68 28.35 11.66 -7.90
N TRP A 69 29.58 11.96 -7.49
CA TRP A 69 30.40 11.11 -6.64
C TRP A 69 30.34 11.59 -5.18
N HIS A 70 30.06 10.68 -4.25
CA HIS A 70 30.06 10.94 -2.82
C HIS A 70 31.27 10.28 -2.15
N ASP A 71 32.18 11.09 -1.61
CA ASP A 71 33.47 10.70 -0.99
C ASP A 71 33.33 10.04 0.39
N GLU A 72 32.11 9.97 0.94
CA GLU A 72 31.85 9.35 2.23
C GLU A 72 30.70 8.33 2.09
N PRO A 73 30.79 7.15 2.72
CA PRO A 73 29.57 6.53 3.19
C PRO A 73 28.88 7.62 4.00
N HIS A 74 27.61 7.96 3.69
CA HIS A 74 26.83 8.86 4.55
C HIS A 74 27.20 8.51 5.98
N GLU A 75 27.69 9.49 6.78
CA GLU A 75 27.98 9.21 8.18
C GLU A 75 26.82 8.36 8.63
N THR A 76 27.11 7.12 9.02
CA THR A 76 26.15 6.33 9.75
C THR A 76 26.09 7.10 11.05
N HIS A 77 25.37 8.22 11.05
CA HIS A 77 24.83 8.82 12.22
C HIS A 77 24.17 7.62 12.85
N ALA A 78 24.81 7.10 13.91
CA ALA A 78 24.16 6.11 14.73
C ALA A 78 22.78 6.70 14.94
N PRO A 79 21.70 6.03 14.46
CA PRO A 79 20.37 6.61 14.44
C PRO A 79 20.21 7.26 15.80
N PRO A 80 19.98 8.59 15.86
CA PRO A 80 20.24 9.41 17.03
C PRO A 80 19.77 8.61 18.23
N ALA A 81 20.73 8.20 19.09
CA ALA A 81 20.56 7.05 19.97
C ALA A 81 19.12 7.05 20.47
N ALA A 82 18.30 6.11 19.94
CA ALA A 82 16.84 6.21 20.02
C ALA A 82 16.55 6.72 21.42
N PRO A 83 16.03 7.97 21.57
CA PRO A 83 15.98 8.61 22.87
C PRO A 83 15.39 7.56 23.77
N ALA A 84 16.12 7.17 24.82
CA ALA A 84 15.71 6.04 25.64
C ALA A 84 14.27 6.38 26.02
N VAL A 85 13.32 5.74 25.33
CA VAL A 85 11.92 5.92 25.59
C VAL A 85 11.84 5.16 26.87
N SER A 86 12.12 5.89 27.95
CA SER A 86 11.96 5.41 29.29
C SER A 86 10.51 5.01 29.27
N GLY A 87 10.28 3.70 29.16
CA GLY A 87 8.98 3.08 28.98
C GLY A 87 8.11 3.24 30.24
N SER A 88 8.28 4.34 30.98
CA SER A 88 7.23 4.88 31.78
C SER A 88 6.14 5.34 30.83
N VAL A 89 5.23 4.40 30.54
CA VAL A 89 3.83 4.71 30.24
C VAL A 89 3.47 5.91 31.13
N PRO A 90 3.14 7.07 30.55
CA PRO A 90 2.86 8.27 31.32
C PRO A 90 1.83 7.93 32.41
N PRO A 91 1.98 8.47 33.64
CA PRO A 91 0.97 8.29 34.68
C PRO A 91 -0.41 8.71 34.12
N GLY A 92 -1.32 7.74 33.93
CA GLY A 92 -2.66 7.96 33.37
C GLY A 92 -2.88 7.44 31.95
N ALA A 93 -1.87 6.91 31.25
CA ALA A 93 -2.11 6.21 29.99
C ALA A 93 -2.90 4.91 30.28
N VAL A 94 -4.09 4.85 29.69
CA VAL A 94 -5.01 3.71 29.80
C VAL A 94 -4.36 2.53 29.07
N THR A 95 -3.91 1.53 29.81
CA THR A 95 -3.25 0.34 29.25
C THR A 95 -4.24 -0.73 28.77
N THR A 96 -5.52 -0.56 29.09
CA THR A 96 -6.62 -1.40 28.63
C THR A 96 -7.74 -0.47 28.22
N PRO A 97 -7.93 -0.27 26.91
CA PRO A 97 -8.96 0.65 26.46
C PRO A 97 -10.34 0.18 26.98
N ASP A 98 -11.10 1.09 27.60
CA ASP A 98 -12.45 0.77 28.07
C ASP A 98 -13.42 0.84 26.89
N PHE A 99 -13.72 -0.33 26.34
CA PHE A 99 -14.51 -0.44 25.15
C PHE A 99 -15.99 -0.56 25.48
N PRO A 100 -16.87 0.20 24.78
CA PRO A 100 -18.29 -0.06 24.87
C PRO A 100 -18.55 -1.54 24.56
N PRO A 101 -19.31 -2.26 25.40
CA PRO A 101 -19.64 -3.64 25.12
C PRO A 101 -20.38 -3.71 23.78
N VAL A 102 -19.97 -4.66 22.93
CA VAL A 102 -20.67 -4.94 21.67
C VAL A 102 -22.02 -5.53 22.01
N ASP A 103 -23.10 -4.98 21.45
CA ASP A 103 -24.43 -5.59 21.58
C ASP A 103 -24.39 -6.96 20.89
N ALA A 104 -24.72 -8.01 21.62
CA ALA A 104 -24.73 -9.38 21.09
C ALA A 104 -25.71 -9.58 19.93
N ASN A 105 -26.64 -8.64 19.72
CA ASN A 105 -27.60 -8.64 18.62
C ASN A 105 -27.17 -7.77 17.43
N ASP A 106 -26.07 -7.03 17.53
CA ASP A 106 -25.56 -6.27 16.40
C ASP A 106 -25.07 -7.23 15.31
N ASP A 107 -25.33 -6.86 14.05
CA ASP A 107 -24.67 -7.48 12.91
C ASP A 107 -23.13 -7.32 13.06
N PRO A 108 -22.32 -8.38 12.85
CA PRO A 108 -20.87 -8.31 13.08
C PRO A 108 -20.15 -7.25 12.24
N VAL A 109 -20.63 -6.96 11.03
CA VAL A 109 -20.07 -5.90 10.19
C VAL A 109 -20.43 -4.53 10.77
N ALA A 110 -21.70 -4.33 11.16
CA ALA A 110 -22.12 -3.10 11.83
C ALA A 110 -21.35 -2.85 13.15
N ALA A 111 -21.12 -3.89 13.95
CA ALA A 111 -20.31 -3.82 15.16
C ALA A 111 -18.86 -3.39 14.86
N ALA A 112 -18.24 -3.96 13.81
CA ALA A 112 -16.90 -3.58 13.38
C ALA A 112 -16.82 -2.10 12.92
N TYR A 113 -17.83 -1.58 12.23
CA TYR A 113 -17.86 -0.15 11.88
C TYR A 113 -18.10 0.77 13.08
N LYS A 114 -18.95 0.37 14.04
CA LYS A 114 -19.07 1.10 15.33
C LYS A 114 -17.73 1.12 16.06
N ARG A 115 -16.99 0.02 16.00
CA ARG A 115 -15.65 -0.08 16.55
C ARG A 115 -14.66 0.87 15.87
N LEU A 116 -14.69 0.92 14.54
CA LEU A 116 -13.83 1.82 13.76
C LEU A 116 -14.11 3.30 14.08
N ASP A 117 -15.38 3.66 14.17
CA ASP A 117 -15.83 5.00 14.58
C ASP A 117 -15.38 5.37 16.00
N TYR A 118 -15.47 4.41 16.93
CA TYR A 118 -14.96 4.60 18.29
C TYR A 118 -13.45 4.86 18.31
N ILE A 119 -12.66 4.05 17.58
CA ILE A 119 -11.20 4.24 17.46
C ILE A 119 -10.89 5.65 16.95
N SER A 120 -11.54 6.06 15.87
CA SER A 120 -11.34 7.38 15.26
C SER A 120 -11.61 8.55 16.22
N LYS A 121 -12.63 8.40 17.08
CA LYS A 121 -13.00 9.43 18.08
C LYS A 121 -12.15 9.41 19.34
N ASN A 122 -11.44 8.31 19.61
CA ASN A 122 -10.68 8.09 20.84
C ASN A 122 -9.25 7.63 20.54
N PRO A 123 -8.45 8.40 19.78
CA PRO A 123 -7.17 7.94 19.27
C PRO A 123 -6.13 7.67 20.38
N TYR A 124 -6.31 8.23 21.58
CA TYR A 124 -5.42 8.00 22.73
C TYR A 124 -5.81 6.79 23.59
N ALA A 125 -6.88 6.05 23.25
CA ALA A 125 -7.33 4.94 24.07
C ALA A 125 -6.35 3.74 24.06
N TRP A 126 -5.46 3.66 23.07
CA TRP A 126 -4.38 2.66 22.94
C TRP A 126 -3.01 3.19 23.38
N GLY A 127 -2.99 4.30 24.10
CA GLY A 127 -1.76 4.96 24.53
C GLY A 127 -1.38 6.15 23.64
N GLY A 128 -0.08 6.45 23.64
CA GLY A 128 0.44 7.70 23.08
C GLY A 128 0.24 8.90 24.00
N VAL A 129 0.88 10.01 23.66
CA VAL A 129 0.79 11.28 24.39
C VAL A 129 0.57 12.39 23.40
N HIS A 130 -0.31 13.33 23.75
CA HIS A 130 -0.42 14.56 22.99
C HIS A 130 0.92 15.31 23.04
N SER A 131 1.56 15.47 21.88
CA SER A 131 2.79 16.23 21.73
C SER A 131 2.49 17.56 21.04
N GLU A 132 2.84 18.67 21.68
CA GLU A 132 2.85 19.98 21.02
C GLU A 132 3.82 19.97 19.83
N ARG A 133 4.96 19.28 19.97
CA ARG A 133 5.93 19.14 18.88
C ARG A 133 5.37 18.32 17.72
N ALA A 134 4.58 17.29 17.97
CA ALA A 134 3.85 16.59 16.90
C ALA A 134 2.90 17.53 16.16
N THR A 135 2.25 18.46 16.87
CA THR A 135 1.34 19.45 16.28
C THR A 135 2.09 20.38 15.32
N GLU A 136 3.25 20.88 15.73
CA GLU A 136 4.13 21.70 14.88
C GLU A 136 4.63 20.94 13.65
N LEU A 137 5.14 19.72 13.85
CA LEU A 137 5.65 18.87 12.76
C LEU A 137 4.55 18.52 11.75
N ILE A 138 3.33 18.21 12.21
CA ILE A 138 2.18 17.99 11.33
C ILE A 138 1.87 19.26 10.53
N ALA A 139 1.89 20.44 11.16
CA ALA A 139 1.63 21.70 10.47
C ALA A 139 2.70 22.04 9.43
N GLU A 140 3.96 21.66 9.67
CA GLU A 140 5.08 21.86 8.75
C GLU A 140 5.07 20.88 7.57
N LEU A 141 4.72 19.61 7.83
CA LEU A 141 4.74 18.55 6.82
C LEU A 141 3.50 18.54 5.94
N MET A 142 2.40 19.16 6.38
CA MET A 142 1.10 19.15 5.71
C MET A 142 0.79 20.49 5.00
N PRO A 143 0.11 20.47 3.83
CA PRO A 143 -0.38 19.29 3.11
C PRO A 143 0.76 18.45 2.53
N ALA A 144 0.56 17.13 2.52
CA ALA A 144 1.51 16.22 1.93
C ALA A 144 1.70 16.52 0.43
N ARG A 145 2.95 16.54 -0.02
CA ARG A 145 3.33 16.79 -1.41
C ARG A 145 4.67 16.13 -1.73
N LEU A 146 4.88 15.85 -3.02
CA LEU A 146 6.18 15.47 -3.53
C LEU A 146 7.20 16.57 -3.21
N ALA A 147 8.40 16.14 -2.81
CA ALA A 147 9.56 17.03 -2.69
C ALA A 147 9.90 17.61 -4.08
N ALA A 148 10.33 18.87 -4.11
CA ALA A 148 10.71 19.53 -5.36
C ALA A 148 12.01 18.97 -5.93
N ASP A 149 12.91 18.54 -5.05
CA ASP A 149 14.20 17.93 -5.35
C ASP A 149 14.65 17.00 -4.21
N HIS A 150 15.83 16.41 -4.37
CA HIS A 150 16.41 15.47 -3.40
C HIS A 150 16.75 16.14 -2.06
N SER A 151 17.26 17.37 -2.07
CA SER A 151 17.63 18.09 -0.85
C SER A 151 16.40 18.36 0.03
N GLU A 152 15.30 18.78 -0.59
CA GLU A 152 14.03 18.93 0.12
C GLU A 152 13.52 17.57 0.62
N GLY A 153 13.73 16.51 -0.15
CA GLY A 153 13.40 15.14 0.26
C GLY A 153 14.11 14.72 1.55
N ASP A 154 15.41 14.98 1.65
CA ASP A 154 16.22 14.63 2.82
C ASP A 154 15.79 15.43 4.06
N GLU A 155 15.56 16.73 3.92
CA GLU A 155 15.05 17.58 5.01
C GLU A 155 13.69 17.09 5.50
N ARG A 156 12.78 16.74 4.59
CA ARG A 156 11.47 16.19 4.94
C ARG A 156 11.62 14.85 5.67
N ILE A 157 12.52 13.96 5.25
CA ILE A 157 12.75 12.68 5.91
C ILE A 157 13.16 12.87 7.37
N LEU A 158 13.99 13.88 7.68
CA LEU A 158 14.38 14.19 9.06
C LEU A 158 13.18 14.63 9.91
N LEU A 159 12.32 15.50 9.37
CA LEU A 159 11.10 15.95 10.05
C LEU A 159 10.10 14.80 10.25
N ILE A 160 9.96 13.91 9.27
CA ILE A 160 9.10 12.72 9.37
C ILE A 160 9.66 11.78 10.44
N SER A 161 10.97 11.56 10.47
CA SER A 161 11.63 10.76 11.51
C SER A 161 11.44 11.36 12.90
N GLU A 162 11.46 12.69 13.04
CA GLU A 162 11.13 13.36 14.30
C GLU A 162 9.66 13.15 14.68
N LEU A 163 8.75 13.22 13.70
CA LEU A 163 7.31 13.02 13.91
C LEU A 163 7.00 11.60 14.39
N THR A 164 7.62 10.58 13.80
CA THR A 164 7.43 9.18 14.22
C THR A 164 7.87 8.95 15.66
N GLN A 165 8.92 9.65 16.11
CA GLN A 165 9.41 9.58 17.49
C GLN A 165 8.46 10.22 18.51
N GLN A 166 7.52 11.07 18.08
CA GLN A 166 6.58 11.71 19.00
C GLN A 166 5.55 10.73 19.57
N ASN A 167 5.32 9.59 18.89
CA ASN A 167 4.32 8.59 19.28
C ASN A 167 2.93 9.19 19.59
N ASP A 168 2.56 10.25 18.85
CA ASP A 168 1.26 10.89 18.94
C ASP A 168 0.32 10.21 17.93
N PRO A 169 -0.79 9.60 18.37
CA PRO A 169 -1.74 8.92 17.48
C PRO A 169 -2.27 9.80 16.33
N ARG A 170 -2.31 11.13 16.50
CA ARG A 170 -2.72 12.07 15.45
C ARG A 170 -1.73 12.11 14.29
N ALA A 171 -0.47 11.73 14.52
CA ALA A 171 0.53 11.65 13.47
C ALA A 171 0.17 10.60 12.40
N ALA A 172 -0.66 9.61 12.72
CA ALA A 172 -1.03 8.56 11.76
C ALA A 172 -1.58 9.13 10.46
N GLU A 173 -2.50 10.10 10.52
CA GLU A 173 -3.07 10.73 9.33
C GLU A 173 -2.00 11.40 8.46
N ALA A 174 -1.11 12.18 9.09
CA ALA A 174 -0.03 12.87 8.40
C ALA A 174 0.96 11.88 7.78
N LEU A 175 1.38 10.84 8.52
CA LEU A 175 2.28 9.81 8.03
C LEU A 175 1.69 9.09 6.80
N ILE A 176 0.40 8.75 6.85
CA ILE A 176 -0.28 8.09 5.72
C ILE A 176 -0.37 9.02 4.51
N ALA A 177 -0.74 10.28 4.70
CA ALA A 177 -0.77 11.26 3.62
C ALA A 177 0.63 11.45 2.99
N LEU A 178 1.68 11.51 3.81
CA LEU A 178 3.06 11.66 3.34
C LEU A 178 3.56 10.43 2.56
N MET A 179 3.15 9.23 2.95
CA MET A 179 3.46 8.01 2.18
C MET A 179 2.77 7.97 0.83
N ILE A 180 1.54 8.46 0.76
CA ILE A 180 0.68 8.26 -0.42
C ILE A 180 0.75 9.45 -1.37
N ASP A 181 0.50 10.65 -0.87
CA ASP A 181 0.49 11.88 -1.67
C ASP A 181 1.87 12.56 -1.67
N GLY A 182 2.65 12.35 -0.61
CA GLY A 182 4.01 12.89 -0.49
C GLY A 182 5.08 12.11 -1.24
N GLY A 183 4.76 10.89 -1.68
CA GLY A 183 5.70 9.98 -2.35
C GLY A 183 6.85 9.50 -1.46
N VAL A 184 6.75 9.66 -0.14
CA VAL A 184 7.80 9.24 0.81
C VAL A 184 7.53 7.82 1.26
N GLY A 185 8.15 6.84 0.60
CA GLY A 185 8.10 5.45 1.05
C GLY A 185 9.25 5.14 2.00
N ALA A 186 8.96 4.89 3.29
CA ALA A 186 10.00 4.49 4.23
C ALA A 186 9.52 3.47 5.27
N VAL A 187 10.34 2.44 5.51
CA VAL A 187 10.07 1.34 6.45
C VAL A 187 9.80 1.87 7.88
N PHE A 188 10.50 2.92 8.30
CA PHE A 188 10.31 3.49 9.63
C PHE A 188 8.94 4.13 9.84
N MET A 189 8.23 4.52 8.76
CA MET A 189 6.85 5.01 8.86
C MET A 189 5.88 3.85 9.08
N GLU A 190 6.13 2.70 8.47
CA GLU A 190 5.35 1.48 8.72
C GLU A 190 5.52 1.03 10.19
N ASP A 191 6.75 1.06 10.71
CA ASP A 191 7.04 0.78 12.11
C ASP A 191 6.33 1.78 13.05
N ALA A 192 6.28 3.06 12.67
CA ALA A 192 5.58 4.08 13.44
C ALA A 192 4.06 3.87 13.45
N LEU A 193 3.46 3.53 12.31
CA LEU A 193 2.02 3.20 12.24
C LEU A 193 1.69 1.94 13.02
N GLU A 194 2.56 0.93 13.00
CA GLU A 194 2.46 -0.24 13.86
C GLU A 194 2.50 0.15 15.35
N ALA A 195 3.46 1.00 15.74
CA ALA A 195 3.61 1.46 17.13
C ALA A 195 2.41 2.30 17.61
N ILE A 196 1.82 3.12 16.73
CA ILE A 196 0.57 3.82 16.99
C ILE A 196 -0.58 2.82 17.17
N GLY A 197 -0.63 1.77 16.34
CA GLY A 197 -1.55 0.66 16.48
C GLY A 197 -2.97 0.97 15.95
N PRO A 198 -4.04 0.56 16.66
CA PRO A 198 -5.43 0.71 16.18
C PRO A 198 -5.84 2.12 15.72
N PRO A 199 -5.41 3.22 16.39
CA PRO A 199 -5.68 4.59 15.92
C PRO A 199 -5.25 4.90 14.49
N ALA A 200 -4.30 4.17 13.91
CA ALA A 200 -3.92 4.36 12.51
C ALA A 200 -4.94 3.78 11.52
N VAL A 201 -5.71 2.75 11.90
CA VAL A 201 -6.60 2.02 10.99
C VAL A 201 -7.70 2.88 10.34
N PRO A 202 -8.41 3.77 11.07
CA PRO A 202 -9.39 4.68 10.46
C PRO A 202 -8.83 5.58 9.37
N TYR A 203 -7.53 5.86 9.41
CA TYR A 203 -6.86 6.68 8.40
C TYR A 203 -6.36 5.82 7.24
N ILE A 204 -5.90 4.59 7.46
CA ILE A 204 -5.39 3.73 6.38
C ILE A 204 -6.52 3.22 5.48
N LEU A 205 -7.67 2.85 6.06
CA LEU A 205 -8.79 2.24 5.32
C LEU A 205 -9.33 3.12 4.17
N PRO A 206 -9.60 4.43 4.36
CA PRO A 206 -10.05 5.30 3.27
C PRO A 206 -9.08 5.36 2.08
N TYR A 207 -7.76 5.28 2.31
CA TYR A 207 -6.81 5.27 1.21
C TYR A 207 -6.80 3.95 0.45
N LEU A 208 -6.95 2.82 1.16
CA LEU A 208 -7.14 1.53 0.50
C LEU A 208 -8.39 1.57 -0.39
N GLU A 209 -9.51 2.09 0.13
CA GLU A 209 -10.76 2.23 -0.60
C GLU A 209 -10.65 3.15 -1.81
N LYS A 210 -10.03 4.33 -1.63
CA LYS A 210 -9.80 5.28 -2.72
C LYS A 210 -8.94 4.66 -3.81
N GLY A 211 -7.85 4.00 -3.44
CA GLY A 211 -6.95 3.33 -4.38
C GLY A 211 -7.66 2.25 -5.20
N VAL A 212 -8.53 1.46 -4.57
CA VAL A 212 -9.36 0.46 -5.25
C VAL A 212 -10.39 1.11 -6.18
N ALA A 213 -11.09 2.15 -5.72
CA ALA A 213 -12.13 2.81 -6.49
C ALA A 213 -11.58 3.56 -7.71
N GLU A 214 -10.40 4.16 -7.60
CA GLU A 214 -9.77 4.95 -8.66
C GLU A 214 -8.90 4.09 -9.59
N GLY A 215 -8.70 2.80 -9.30
CA GLY A 215 -7.71 1.96 -10.00
C GLY A 215 -6.28 2.49 -9.86
N GLY A 216 -6.03 3.26 -8.80
CA GLY A 216 -4.79 3.96 -8.55
C GLY A 216 -3.70 3.06 -7.96
N TYR A 217 -2.47 3.54 -7.95
CA TYR A 217 -1.39 2.87 -7.24
C TYR A 217 -1.64 2.89 -5.73
N ILE A 218 -1.69 1.71 -5.12
CA ILE A 218 -1.72 1.55 -3.66
C ILE A 218 -0.31 1.21 -3.18
N GLY A 219 0.27 2.11 -2.38
CA GLY A 219 1.60 1.95 -1.81
C GLY A 219 1.72 0.67 -0.97
N PRO A 220 2.86 -0.04 -1.00
CA PRO A 220 3.06 -1.26 -0.21
C PRO A 220 2.82 -1.06 1.28
N ALA A 221 3.24 0.09 1.80
CA ALA A 221 3.10 0.46 3.20
C ALA A 221 1.66 0.39 3.71
N VAL A 222 0.65 0.68 2.86
CA VAL A 222 -0.77 0.57 3.22
C VAL A 222 -1.13 -0.88 3.57
N PHE A 223 -0.69 -1.83 2.74
CA PHE A 223 -0.93 -3.24 2.95
C PHE A 223 -0.20 -3.74 4.19
N TYR A 224 1.12 -3.50 4.27
CA TYR A 224 1.93 -4.02 5.36
C TYR A 224 1.56 -3.43 6.71
N SER A 225 1.23 -2.13 6.78
CA SER A 225 0.74 -1.52 8.02
C SER A 225 -0.57 -2.16 8.49
N LEU A 226 -1.54 -2.38 7.59
CA LEU A 226 -2.80 -3.06 7.95
C LEU A 226 -2.56 -4.50 8.40
N GLY A 227 -1.67 -5.24 7.73
CA GLY A 227 -1.32 -6.61 8.12
C GLY A 227 -0.70 -6.67 9.50
N ARG A 228 0.35 -5.87 9.73
CA ARG A 228 1.09 -5.80 10.99
C ARG A 228 0.19 -5.38 12.16
N ILE A 229 -0.56 -4.29 12.01
CA ILE A 229 -1.53 -3.83 13.02
C ILE A 229 -2.62 -4.91 13.23
N GLY A 230 -3.13 -5.52 12.16
CA GLY A 230 -4.16 -6.55 12.23
C GLY A 230 -3.70 -7.83 12.93
N VAL A 231 -2.42 -8.19 12.86
CA VAL A 231 -1.83 -9.32 13.60
C VAL A 231 -1.64 -8.96 15.07
N LEU A 232 -1.03 -7.81 15.37
CA LEU A 232 -0.67 -7.44 16.74
C LEU A 232 -1.87 -7.05 17.60
N PHE A 233 -2.87 -6.38 17.00
CA PHE A 233 -4.00 -5.78 17.70
C PHE A 233 -5.34 -6.40 17.29
N ARG A 234 -5.35 -7.66 16.84
CA ARG A 234 -6.57 -8.31 16.30
C ARG A 234 -7.76 -8.22 17.25
N ASP A 235 -7.53 -8.55 18.52
CA ASP A 235 -8.57 -8.56 19.55
C ASP A 235 -9.06 -7.14 19.87
N ASP A 236 -8.12 -6.19 19.98
CA ASP A 236 -8.41 -4.78 20.21
C ASP A 236 -9.17 -4.13 19.04
N LEU A 237 -8.98 -4.63 17.83
CA LEU A 237 -9.70 -4.20 16.65
C LEU A 237 -11.15 -4.70 16.61
N GLY A 238 -11.58 -5.56 17.54
CA GLY A 238 -12.98 -5.87 17.79
C GLY A 238 -13.76 -6.30 16.55
N GLY A 239 -13.17 -7.17 15.73
CA GLY A 239 -13.78 -7.66 14.49
C GLY A 239 -13.52 -6.83 13.23
N ILE A 240 -12.85 -5.67 13.32
CA ILE A 240 -12.44 -4.90 12.12
C ILE A 240 -11.57 -5.74 11.18
N VAL A 241 -10.66 -6.55 11.71
CA VAL A 241 -9.80 -7.41 10.89
C VAL A 241 -10.64 -8.39 10.06
N ASP A 242 -11.55 -9.11 10.71
CA ASP A 242 -12.35 -10.17 10.12
C ASP A 242 -13.47 -9.67 9.21
N HIS A 243 -14.09 -8.54 9.56
CA HIS A 243 -15.30 -8.06 8.91
C HIS A 243 -15.08 -6.86 7.98
N ILE A 244 -13.90 -6.22 8.01
CA ILE A 244 -13.58 -5.06 7.18
C ILE A 244 -12.28 -5.27 6.40
N ILE A 245 -11.15 -5.49 7.09
CA ILE A 245 -9.82 -5.56 6.43
C ILE A 245 -9.72 -6.79 5.51
N ILE A 246 -9.96 -8.00 6.04
CA ILE A 246 -9.87 -9.24 5.25
C ILE A 246 -10.80 -9.20 4.03
N PRO A 247 -12.10 -8.87 4.15
CA PRO A 247 -12.98 -8.78 2.98
C PRO A 247 -12.49 -7.81 1.90
N LYS A 248 -11.97 -6.63 2.30
CA LYS A 248 -11.42 -5.66 1.33
C LYS A 248 -10.17 -6.18 0.64
N LEU A 249 -9.24 -6.76 1.39
CA LEU A 249 -8.03 -7.36 0.80
C LEU A 249 -8.37 -8.54 -0.11
N ALA A 250 -9.39 -9.33 0.21
CA ALA A 250 -9.84 -10.44 -0.63
C ALA A 250 -10.37 -9.96 -1.98
N VAL A 251 -11.09 -8.83 -2.03
CA VAL A 251 -11.53 -8.21 -3.29
C VAL A 251 -10.32 -7.79 -4.13
N ILE A 252 -9.32 -7.13 -3.51
CA ILE A 252 -8.09 -6.70 -4.20
C ILE A 252 -7.29 -7.91 -4.71
N ALA A 253 -7.21 -8.97 -3.91
CA ALA A 253 -6.47 -10.18 -4.26
C ALA A 253 -7.09 -10.96 -5.42
N ALA A 254 -8.41 -10.83 -5.61
CA ALA A 254 -9.19 -11.52 -6.65
C ALA A 254 -9.37 -10.71 -7.94
N ASP A 255 -8.89 -9.48 -8.01
CA ASP A 255 -9.05 -8.60 -9.17
C ASP A 255 -8.11 -9.03 -10.32
N GLU A 256 -8.55 -9.96 -11.17
CA GLU A 256 -7.75 -10.50 -12.30
C GLU A 256 -7.46 -9.47 -13.41
N ASP A 257 -8.18 -8.33 -13.45
CA ASP A 257 -8.17 -7.36 -14.56
C ASP A 257 -7.18 -6.19 -14.35
N ALA A 258 -6.40 -6.19 -13.26
CA ALA A 258 -5.42 -5.14 -12.96
C ALA A 258 -4.16 -5.21 -13.86
N GLU A 259 -4.34 -5.09 -15.18
CA GLU A 259 -3.27 -5.13 -16.18
C GLU A 259 -2.39 -3.87 -16.19
N PHE A 260 -2.77 -2.80 -15.49
CA PHE A 260 -2.17 -1.49 -15.71
C PHE A 260 -0.71 -1.37 -15.23
N TYR A 261 -0.27 -2.16 -14.23
CA TYR A 261 1.15 -2.37 -13.87
C TYR A 261 1.32 -3.69 -13.09
N LYS A 262 1.49 -4.82 -13.78
CA LYS A 262 1.83 -6.17 -13.26
C LYS A 262 1.99 -6.33 -11.72
N TYR A 263 0.87 -6.66 -11.06
CA TYR A 263 0.76 -7.48 -9.83
C TYR A 263 1.23 -6.97 -8.44
N PRO A 264 1.59 -5.71 -8.14
CA PRO A 264 2.02 -5.38 -6.79
C PRO A 264 0.86 -5.44 -5.77
N ALA A 265 -0.33 -4.90 -6.11
CA ALA A 265 -1.44 -4.80 -5.17
C ALA A 265 -2.05 -6.17 -4.81
N GLN A 266 -2.39 -6.99 -5.81
CA GLN A 266 -2.90 -8.35 -5.60
C GLN A 266 -1.92 -9.21 -4.80
N ARG A 267 -0.63 -9.19 -5.18
CA ARG A 267 0.40 -9.97 -4.47
C ARG A 267 0.52 -9.54 -3.01
N ARG A 268 0.57 -8.24 -2.75
CA ARG A 268 0.64 -7.70 -1.38
C ARG A 268 -0.62 -8.01 -0.58
N ALA A 269 -1.80 -7.89 -1.20
CA ALA A 269 -3.05 -8.29 -0.57
C ALA A 269 -3.02 -9.77 -0.18
N ASN A 270 -2.56 -10.66 -1.06
CA ASN A 270 -2.37 -12.09 -0.76
C ASN A 270 -1.35 -12.32 0.38
N GLU A 271 -0.20 -11.64 0.34
CA GLU A 271 0.81 -11.72 1.41
C GLU A 271 0.22 -11.33 2.78
N VAL A 272 -0.56 -10.24 2.82
CA VAL A 272 -1.21 -9.79 4.06
C VAL A 272 -2.35 -10.70 4.48
N LEU A 273 -3.15 -11.22 3.55
CA LEU A 273 -4.20 -12.20 3.86
C LEU A 273 -3.60 -13.45 4.52
N THR A 274 -2.48 -13.96 4.00
CA THR A 274 -1.75 -15.08 4.61
C THR A 274 -1.27 -14.74 6.02
N GLN A 275 -0.73 -13.53 6.24
CA GLN A 275 -0.34 -13.08 7.60
C GLN A 275 -1.55 -13.03 8.56
N LEU A 276 -2.72 -12.63 8.07
CA LEU A 276 -3.96 -12.55 8.85
C LEU A 276 -4.67 -13.91 8.99
N GLY A 277 -4.07 -15.00 8.51
CA GLY A 277 -4.57 -16.37 8.65
C GLY A 277 -5.62 -16.77 7.61
N ARG A 278 -5.55 -16.21 6.39
CA ARG A 278 -6.45 -16.51 5.26
C ARG A 278 -5.70 -17.04 4.05
#